data_AF-A0A350X7I5-F1
#
_entry.id   AF-A0A350X7I5-F1
#
_cell.length_a   1.000
_cell.length_b   1.000
_cell.length_c   1.000
_cell.angle_alpha   90.00
_cell.angle_beta   90.00
_cell.angle_gamma   90.00
#
_symmetry.space_group_name_H-M   'P 1'
#
loop_
_entity.id
_entity.type
_entity.pdbx_description
1 polymer ?
#
loop_
_entity_poly.entity_id
_entity_poly.type
_entity_poly.pdbx_seq_one_letter_code
_entity_poly.pdbx_strand_id
1 'polypeptide(L)'
;VNASGNFTYNPNGKYESLGTGATATDTFTYTIGDGFGGTSSATATVTILGVNDAPVGVNDTTTTAQNTPLNIPVATLLANDTDVDSNSLSITAVSAGGGGAVTLHNNGTTTISS
;
A
#
# COMPACT_ATOMS: atom_id res chain seq x y z
N VAL A 1 -0.05 27.05 14.84
CA VAL A 1 -0.52 28.27 14.14
C VAL A 1 0.69 28.96 13.53
N ASN A 2 0.75 29.08 12.21
CA ASN A 2 1.73 29.94 11.56
C ASN A 2 1.30 31.42 11.67
N ALA A 3 2.18 32.35 11.30
CA ALA A 3 1.91 33.80 11.37
C ALA A 3 0.67 34.25 10.54
N SER A 4 0.10 33.37 9.72
CA SER A 4 -1.09 33.58 8.90
C SER A 4 -2.37 33.02 9.54
N GLY A 5 -2.33 32.51 10.77
CA GLY A 5 -3.50 31.91 11.42
C GLY A 5 -3.81 30.48 10.98
N ASN A 6 -2.91 29.83 10.22
CA ASN A 6 -3.16 28.51 9.67
C ASN A 6 -2.50 27.40 10.50
N PHE A 7 -3.13 26.23 10.50
CA PHE A 7 -2.63 25.02 11.12
C PHE A 7 -2.29 24.02 10.04
N THR A 8 -1.16 23.32 10.19
CA THR A 8 -0.80 22.19 9.34
C THR A 8 -0.97 20.93 10.17
N TYR A 9 -1.82 20.03 9.72
CA TYR A 9 -1.92 18.67 10.23
C TYR A 9 -1.13 17.76 9.29
N ASN A 10 -0.14 17.04 9.83
CA ASN A 10 0.62 16.05 9.11
C ASN A 10 0.45 14.69 9.81
N PRO A 11 -0.22 13.71 9.19
CA PRO A 11 -0.38 12.38 9.76
C PRO A 11 0.93 11.58 9.88
N ASN A 12 2.01 12.03 9.25
CA ASN A 12 3.35 11.44 9.30
C ASN A 12 3.37 9.93 9.04
N GLY A 13 2.64 9.46 8.04
CA GLY A 13 2.59 8.04 7.66
C GLY A 13 1.81 7.14 8.63
N LYS A 14 1.10 7.69 9.62
CA LYS A 14 0.38 6.88 10.62
C LYS A 14 -0.81 6.10 10.02
N TYR A 15 -1.33 6.54 8.88
CA TYR A 15 -2.57 6.05 8.29
C TYR A 15 -2.38 5.44 6.90
N GLU A 16 -1.16 5.09 6.50
CA GLU A 16 -0.87 4.47 5.20
C GLU A 16 -1.47 3.07 5.04
N SER A 17 -1.98 2.46 6.11
CA SER A 17 -2.69 1.17 6.02
C SER A 17 -4.19 1.33 5.75
N LEU A 18 -4.69 2.57 5.60
CA LEU A 18 -6.09 2.82 5.32
C LEU A 18 -6.32 2.71 3.81
N GLY A 19 -6.78 1.54 3.37
CA GLY A 19 -7.24 1.37 2.00
C GLY A 19 -8.54 2.14 1.68
N THR A 20 -8.93 2.13 0.40
CA THR A 20 -10.14 2.84 -0.06
C THR A 20 -11.39 2.44 0.73
N GLY A 21 -12.12 3.45 1.22
CA GLY A 21 -13.34 3.27 2.00
C GLY A 21 -13.12 3.06 3.50
N ALA A 22 -11.88 2.82 3.94
CA ALA A 22 -11.53 2.88 5.34
C ALA A 22 -11.46 4.33 5.82
N THR A 23 -11.73 4.54 7.10
CA THR A 23 -11.59 5.86 7.75
C THR A 23 -10.96 5.72 9.12
N ALA A 24 -10.24 6.75 9.53
CA ALA A 24 -9.79 6.91 10.90
C ALA A 24 -10.08 8.33 11.37
N THR A 25 -10.05 8.51 12.69
CA THR A 25 -10.21 9.82 13.31
C THR A 25 -8.96 10.15 14.10
N ASP A 26 -8.52 11.40 14.01
CA ASP A 26 -7.55 11.99 14.94
C ASP A 26 -8.14 13.24 15.58
N THR A 27 -7.57 13.65 16.72
CA THR A 27 -8.04 14.82 17.46
C THR A 27 -6.88 15.63 17.99
N PHE A 28 -7.05 16.95 18.01
CA PHE A 28 -6.14 17.84 18.72
C PHE A 28 -6.93 18.89 19.49
N THR A 29 -6.35 19.37 20.60
CA THR A 29 -6.92 20.45 21.39
C THR A 29 -6.25 21.78 21.05
N TYR A 30 -6.99 22.87 21.20
CA TYR A 30 -6.47 24.22 21.06
C TYR A 30 -7.08 25.13 22.13
N THR A 31 -6.34 26.16 22.50
CA THR A 31 -6.74 27.14 23.52
C THR A 31 -7.05 28.47 22.86
N ILE A 32 -8.18 29.04 23.24
CA ILE A 32 -8.71 30.34 22.82
C ILE A 32 -8.44 31.31 23.96
N GLY A 33 -7.80 32.44 23.67
CA GLY A 33 -7.61 33.53 24.63
C GLY A 33 -8.42 34.76 24.22
N ASP A 34 -8.96 35.47 25.20
CA ASP A 34 -9.69 36.74 24.97
C ASP A 34 -8.77 37.97 24.89
N GLY A 35 -7.48 37.81 25.21
CA GLY A 35 -6.51 38.91 25.28
C GLY A 35 -6.56 39.74 26.58
N PHE A 36 -7.46 39.40 27.50
CA PHE A 36 -7.68 40.06 28.79
C PHE A 36 -7.44 39.12 29.98
N GLY A 37 -6.87 37.94 29.73
CA GLY A 37 -6.50 36.96 30.76
C GLY A 37 -7.47 35.78 30.90
N GLY A 38 -8.59 35.79 30.16
CA GLY A 38 -9.49 34.66 30.04
C GLY A 38 -9.04 33.68 28.96
N THR A 39 -9.13 32.39 29.25
CA THR A 39 -8.84 31.32 28.27
C THR A 39 -9.88 30.21 28.32
N SER A 40 -10.13 29.56 27.18
CA SER A 40 -10.96 28.36 27.06
C SER A 40 -10.29 27.35 26.12
N SER A 41 -10.58 26.06 26.28
CA SER A 41 -10.04 25.01 25.39
C SER A 41 -11.15 24.36 24.57
N ALA A 42 -10.82 23.97 23.34
CA ALA A 42 -11.71 23.26 22.43
C ALA A 42 -10.95 22.12 21.74
N THR A 43 -11.71 21.18 21.17
CA THR A 43 -11.16 20.02 20.44
C THR A 43 -11.56 20.12 18.98
N ALA A 44 -10.58 19.92 18.09
CA ALA A 44 -10.80 19.72 16.67
C ALA A 44 -10.67 18.22 16.34
N THR A 45 -11.60 17.73 15.53
CA THR A 45 -11.61 16.35 15.04
C THR A 45 -11.23 16.34 13.57
N VAL A 46 -10.30 15.47 13.19
CA VAL A 46 -9.85 15.26 11.82
C VAL A 46 -10.30 13.87 11.38
N THR A 47 -11.08 13.79 10.31
CA THR A 47 -11.39 12.52 9.65
C THR A 47 -10.37 12.27 8.55
N ILE A 48 -9.65 11.15 8.65
CA ILE A 48 -8.69 10.67 7.66
C ILE A 48 -9.42 9.65 6.78
N LEU A 49 -9.41 9.89 5.48
CA LEU A 49 -9.96 8.98 4.48
C LEU A 49 -8.83 8.13 3.93
N GLY A 50 -9.05 6.82 3.87
CA GLY A 50 -8.13 5.90 3.23
C GLY A 50 -8.11 6.04 1.72
N VAL A 51 -6.95 5.77 1.13
CA VAL A 51 -6.69 5.74 -0.30
C VAL A 51 -6.01 4.42 -0.60
N ASN A 52 -6.29 3.82 -1.76
CA ASN A 52 -5.60 2.60 -2.16
C ASN A 52 -4.16 2.92 -2.59
N ASP A 53 -3.19 2.29 -1.95
CA ASP A 53 -1.79 2.29 -2.33
C ASP A 53 -1.45 1.13 -3.29
N ALA A 54 -0.39 1.30 -4.06
CA ALA A 54 0.05 0.27 -5.00
C ALA A 54 0.87 -0.82 -4.28
N PRO A 55 0.78 -2.09 -4.73
CA PRO A 55 1.62 -3.14 -4.18
C PRO A 55 3.10 -2.91 -4.54
N VAL A 56 3.98 -3.37 -3.66
CA VAL A 56 5.43 -3.36 -3.83
C VAL A 56 5.91 -4.77 -4.15
N GLY A 57 6.38 -4.94 -5.38
CA GLY A 57 6.95 -6.20 -5.86
C GLY A 57 8.44 -6.35 -5.55
N VAL A 58 8.89 -7.59 -5.32
CA VAL A 58 10.29 -7.96 -5.12
C VAL A 58 10.71 -9.00 -6.16
N ASN A 59 11.87 -8.79 -6.79
CA ASN A 59 12.32 -9.68 -7.87
C ASN A 59 12.58 -11.12 -7.38
N ASP A 60 12.06 -12.08 -8.13
CA ASP A 60 12.35 -13.49 -7.96
C ASP A 60 13.44 -14.00 -8.90
N THR A 61 14.10 -15.09 -8.50
CA THR A 61 15.01 -15.84 -9.36
C THR A 61 14.75 -17.33 -9.26
N THR A 62 14.93 -18.03 -10.36
CA THR A 62 14.80 -19.48 -10.44
C THR A 62 15.61 -20.01 -11.62
N THR A 63 15.80 -21.32 -11.68
CA THR A 63 16.53 -21.98 -12.78
C THR A 63 15.80 -23.24 -13.21
N THR A 64 15.93 -23.58 -14.49
CA THR A 64 15.49 -24.86 -15.06
C THR A 64 16.49 -25.31 -16.12
N ALA A 65 16.47 -26.59 -16.48
CA ALA A 65 17.28 -27.08 -17.58
C ALA A 65 16.69 -26.63 -18.93
N GLN A 66 17.54 -26.53 -19.96
CA GLN A 66 17.24 -25.93 -21.28
C GLN A 66 16.08 -26.54 -22.08
N ASN A 67 15.48 -27.64 -21.60
CA ASN A 67 14.35 -28.33 -22.23
C ASN A 67 13.37 -28.86 -21.16
N THR A 68 13.31 -28.18 -20.01
CA THR A 68 12.49 -28.61 -18.88
C THR A 68 11.53 -27.49 -18.53
N PRO A 69 10.23 -27.67 -18.80
CA PRO A 69 9.22 -26.73 -18.36
C PRO A 69 9.29 -26.55 -16.83
N LEU A 70 9.18 -25.31 -16.39
CA LEU A 70 9.15 -24.96 -14.98
C LEU A 70 7.75 -24.49 -14.62
N ASN A 71 7.12 -25.14 -13.64
CA ASN A 71 5.84 -24.71 -13.09
C ASN A 71 6.07 -24.08 -11.71
N ILE A 72 5.76 -22.80 -11.59
CA ILE A 72 5.92 -22.02 -10.36
C ILE A 72 4.54 -21.68 -9.81
N PRO A 73 4.22 -22.02 -8.55
CA PRO A 73 3.00 -21.52 -7.91
C PRO A 73 3.00 -19.99 -7.83
N VAL A 74 1.88 -19.35 -8.12
CA VAL A 74 1.71 -17.88 -7.96
C VAL A 74 1.99 -17.45 -6.52
N ALA A 75 1.61 -18.27 -5.53
CA ALA A 75 1.91 -18.01 -4.13
C ALA A 75 3.43 -17.94 -3.83
N THR A 76 4.27 -18.60 -4.63
CA THR A 76 5.73 -18.50 -4.50
C THR A 76 6.23 -17.15 -5.01
N LEU A 77 5.71 -16.68 -6.13
CA LEU A 77 6.07 -15.38 -6.73
C LEU A 77 5.56 -14.20 -5.91
N LEU A 78 4.44 -14.35 -5.20
CA LEU A 78 3.88 -13.30 -4.35
C LEU A 78 4.41 -13.34 -2.91
N ALA A 79 5.28 -14.29 -2.56
CA ALA A 79 5.64 -14.56 -1.16
C ALA A 79 6.44 -13.44 -0.49
N ASN A 80 7.16 -12.67 -1.29
CA ASN A 80 8.02 -11.54 -0.90
C ASN A 80 7.43 -10.18 -1.30
N ASP A 81 6.27 -10.18 -1.96
CA ASP A 81 5.55 -8.98 -2.33
C ASP A 81 4.68 -8.47 -1.17
N THR A 82 4.45 -7.16 -1.11
CA THR A 82 3.70 -6.54 -0.01
C THR A 82 2.75 -5.46 -0.52
N ASP A 83 1.74 -5.17 0.28
CA ASP A 83 0.80 -4.08 0.07
C ASP A 83 0.49 -3.45 1.43
N VAL A 84 0.63 -2.13 1.54
CA VAL A 84 0.53 -1.43 2.82
C VAL A 84 -0.91 -1.40 3.34
N ASP A 85 -1.90 -1.46 2.44
CA ASP A 85 -3.33 -1.60 2.76
C ASP A 85 -3.72 -3.04 3.11
N SER A 86 -2.75 -3.96 3.10
CA SER A 86 -2.96 -5.40 3.32
C SER A 86 -3.96 -6.02 2.33
N ASN A 87 -4.02 -5.49 1.11
CA ASN A 87 -4.86 -6.04 0.05
C ASN A 87 -4.29 -7.38 -0.45
N SER A 88 -5.18 -8.31 -0.81
CA SER A 88 -4.77 -9.58 -1.42
C SER A 88 -4.13 -9.35 -2.78
N LEU A 89 -2.93 -9.88 -2.98
CA LEU A 89 -2.18 -9.76 -4.23
C LEU A 89 -2.56 -10.81 -5.27
N SER A 90 -2.47 -10.45 -6.54
CA SER A 90 -2.64 -11.36 -7.67
C SER A 90 -1.77 -10.94 -8.86
N ILE A 91 -1.32 -11.93 -9.65
CA ILE A 91 -0.61 -11.67 -10.91
C ILE A 91 -1.67 -11.49 -12.01
N THR A 92 -1.62 -10.37 -12.71
CA THR A 92 -2.59 -10.04 -13.77
C THR A 92 -2.06 -10.27 -15.18
N ALA A 93 -0.73 -10.31 -15.35
CA ALA A 93 -0.08 -10.55 -16.63
C ALA A 93 1.29 -11.18 -16.44
N VAL A 94 1.74 -11.92 -17.45
CA VAL A 94 3.10 -12.49 -17.55
C VAL A 94 3.61 -12.28 -18.96
N SER A 95 4.92 -12.08 -19.09
CA SER A 95 5.60 -12.01 -20.39
C SER A 95 6.99 -12.64 -20.29
N ALA A 96 7.40 -13.34 -21.34
CA ALA A 96 8.69 -14.03 -21.37
C ALA A 96 9.73 -13.18 -22.12
N GLY A 97 10.95 -13.17 -21.59
CA GLY A 97 12.12 -12.65 -22.29
C GLY A 97 12.91 -13.77 -22.98
N GLY A 98 13.79 -13.41 -23.92
CA GLY A 98 14.81 -14.33 -24.45
C GLY A 98 14.32 -15.47 -25.36
N GLY A 99 13.08 -15.41 -25.85
CA GLY A 99 12.54 -16.38 -26.81
C GLY A 99 11.77 -17.56 -26.21
N GLY A 100 11.70 -17.66 -24.87
CA GLY A 100 10.80 -18.60 -24.20
C GLY A 100 9.33 -18.15 -24.25
N ALA A 101 8.44 -19.01 -23.76
CA ALA A 101 7.03 -18.72 -23.53
C ALA A 101 6.70 -18.81 -22.03
N VAL A 102 5.76 -17.97 -21.59
CA VAL A 102 5.22 -18.00 -20.23
C VAL A 102 3.70 -17.93 -20.27
N THR A 103 3.05 -18.73 -19.44
CA THR A 103 1.59 -18.78 -19.33
C THR A 103 1.17 -18.72 -17.87
N LEU A 104 0.27 -17.80 -17.55
CA LEU A 104 -0.44 -17.76 -16.27
C LEU A 104 -1.70 -18.62 -16.40
N HIS A 105 -1.88 -19.56 -15.47
CA HIS A 105 -3.00 -20.49 -15.46
C HIS A 105 -4.03 -20.10 -14.39
N ASN A 106 -5.30 -20.41 -14.67
CA ASN A 106 -6.41 -20.15 -13.74
C ASN A 106 -6.32 -20.94 -12.42
N ASN A 107 -5.48 -21.97 -12.35
CA ASN A 107 -5.20 -22.74 -11.13
C ASN A 107 -4.16 -22.06 -10.21
N GLY A 108 -3.72 -20.85 -10.53
CA GLY A 108 -2.72 -20.12 -9.75
C GLY A 108 -1.31 -20.63 -9.95
N THR A 109 -0.96 -21.17 -11.13
CA THR A 109 0.43 -21.48 -11.49
C THR A 109 0.88 -20.72 -12.74
N THR A 110 2.18 -20.44 -12.79
CA THR A 110 2.86 -19.88 -13.95
C THR A 110 3.78 -20.94 -14.53
N THR A 111 3.67 -21.23 -15.83
CA THR A 111 4.56 -22.16 -16.53
C THR A 111 5.48 -21.41 -17.46
N ILE A 112 6.78 -21.69 -17.39
CA ILE A 112 7.80 -21.20 -18.32
C ILE A 112 8.26 -22.38 -19.18
N SER A 113 8.28 -22.20 -20.50
CA SER A 113 8.79 -23.17 -21.47
C SER A 113 9.77 -22.49 -22.44
N SER A 114 10.77 -23.23 -22.91
CA SER A 114 11.74 -22.82 -23.92
C SER A 114 11.50 -23.53 -25.23
#